data_AF-A0A8C3AST7-F1
#
_entry.id   AF-A0A8C3AST7-F1
#
_cell.length_a   1.000
_cell.length_b   1.000
_cell.length_c   1.000
_cell.angle_alpha   90.00
_cell.angle_beta   90.00
_cell.angle_gamma   90.00
#
_symmetry.space_group_name_H-M   'P 1'
#
loop_
_entity.id
_entity.type
_entity.pdbx_description
1 polymer ?
#
loop_
_entity_poly.entity_id
_entity_poly.type
_entity_poly.pdbx_seq_one_letter_code
_entity_poly.pdbx_strand_id
1 'polypeptide(L)'
;MVKQSDRAPLLDWEEIPAPGSNQSAQQQLPLPPSSSGAADEKKSSQPAGRHKPKRTAATTVTRSPTRSVTAGDGSPGRPRTEPLRTHVPFPGLSARDQWEEKDQIVSVFVVTFDTRSGNMVEWCLPHDINLDGVEFKSIASGSHRISDDFIYFRKGCYFGLACFANIPVESELERGARMKSVGILSPSYTLLYRYMHFLENQVRHQLKCPGQYSPLEAFYEDKKAVLPPTGNGVVTACPTWSVTSINRCMHPEMKITHPAGCMSQFIQFFGEQIMVLWKFALLRKRVLIFSPPPIGVVCYRVYCCCCLANVSLPGIGVSVPELRPFFYVNIADITTLETELSYVACTTEKIFEEKKELYDVYVDNQNVKTHRGHLQPLLRLNAADKEKYRKLSEQRQMLLYSQEVDGDCTTNEEDLFILFFMELNNRIFQTLSDLAGSTDPTLTAEHVRAMGLDPQGDRSFLMDLLEVYGIDVMLVVDNPCCP
;
A
#
# COMPACT_ATOMS: atom_id res chain seq x y z
N MET A 1 44.55 0.50 9.31
CA MET A 1 43.47 -0.49 9.36
C MET A 1 42.15 0.24 9.59
N VAL A 2 41.31 0.32 8.57
CA VAL A 2 39.87 0.63 8.67
C VAL A 2 39.23 -0.28 7.62
N LYS A 3 38.27 -1.13 7.99
CA LYS A 3 37.51 -1.93 7.03
C LYS A 3 36.28 -1.15 6.58
N GLN A 4 35.90 -1.30 5.32
CA GLN A 4 34.71 -0.67 4.76
C GLN A 4 33.44 -1.33 5.30
N SER A 5 32.33 -0.58 5.28
CA SER A 5 31.00 -1.14 5.53
C SER A 5 30.61 -2.05 4.36
N ASP A 6 30.20 -3.28 4.67
CA ASP A 6 29.49 -4.10 3.70
C ASP A 6 28.06 -3.59 3.52
N ARG A 7 27.45 -4.00 2.40
CA ARG A 7 26.24 -3.43 1.80
C ARG A 7 25.11 -4.44 1.96
N ALA A 8 23.95 -4.01 2.45
CA ALA A 8 22.77 -4.89 2.50
C ALA A 8 22.41 -5.34 1.06
N PRO A 9 22.14 -6.64 0.82
CA PRO A 9 21.78 -7.11 -0.51
C PRO A 9 20.39 -6.61 -0.92
N LEU A 10 20.27 -6.23 -2.19
CA LEU A 10 18.97 -6.03 -2.83
C LEU A 10 18.33 -7.40 -3.08
N LEU A 11 17.02 -7.48 -2.89
CA LEU A 11 16.24 -8.69 -3.15
C LEU A 11 15.66 -8.60 -4.56
N ASP A 12 16.45 -9.02 -5.56
CA ASP A 12 15.97 -9.21 -6.93
C ASP A 12 15.11 -10.49 -6.99
N TRP A 13 13.81 -10.35 -7.29
CA TRP A 13 12.87 -11.47 -7.45
C TRP A 13 12.20 -11.44 -8.83
N GLU A 14 12.91 -11.84 -9.87
CA GLU A 14 12.31 -12.15 -11.18
C GLU A 14 12.68 -13.58 -11.63
N GLU A 15 11.75 -14.53 -11.47
CA GLU A 15 11.74 -15.76 -12.27
C GLU A 15 10.54 -15.75 -13.21
N ILE A 16 10.79 -15.42 -14.47
CA ILE A 16 9.80 -15.49 -15.55
C ILE A 16 9.65 -16.96 -15.98
N PRO A 17 8.45 -17.56 -15.92
CA PRO A 17 8.26 -18.94 -16.34
C PRO A 17 8.44 -19.07 -17.86
N ALA A 18 9.36 -19.94 -18.28
CA ALA A 18 9.59 -20.22 -19.70
C ALA A 18 8.37 -20.88 -20.37
N PRO A 19 8.05 -20.55 -21.64
CA PRO A 19 6.90 -21.11 -22.33
C PRO A 19 7.10 -22.61 -22.61
N GLY A 20 6.15 -23.44 -22.18
CA GLY A 20 6.23 -24.89 -22.26
C GLY A 20 6.18 -25.44 -23.69
N SER A 21 7.10 -26.36 -24.01
CA SER A 21 7.11 -27.09 -25.27
C SER A 21 6.18 -28.32 -25.21
N ASN A 22 5.12 -28.29 -26.01
CA ASN A 22 4.33 -29.50 -26.30
C ASN A 22 5.17 -30.54 -27.04
N GLN A 23 5.21 -31.78 -26.54
CA GLN A 23 5.43 -32.94 -27.41
C GLN A 23 4.92 -34.25 -26.81
N SER A 24 4.19 -35.00 -27.63
CA SER A 24 3.57 -36.28 -27.29
C SER A 24 4.27 -37.45 -28.00
N ALA A 25 4.54 -38.52 -27.23
CA ALA A 25 4.66 -39.92 -27.66
C ALA A 25 5.58 -40.31 -28.87
N GLN A 26 6.59 -41.12 -28.54
CA GLN A 26 7.06 -42.33 -29.25
C GLN A 26 7.63 -42.23 -30.69
N GLN A 27 8.91 -42.60 -30.87
CA GLN A 27 9.35 -43.87 -31.51
C GLN A 27 10.89 -44.07 -31.38
N GLN A 28 11.46 -45.17 -31.91
CA GLN A 28 12.79 -45.69 -31.52
C GLN A 28 13.80 -45.87 -32.68
N LEU A 29 15.07 -45.46 -32.44
CA LEU A 29 16.35 -46.05 -32.95
C LEU A 29 16.60 -46.09 -34.49
N PRO A 30 17.83 -46.40 -35.01
CA PRO A 30 19.08 -46.81 -34.35
C PRO A 30 20.36 -45.97 -34.69
N LEU A 31 21.50 -46.38 -34.08
CA LEU A 31 22.92 -45.99 -34.33
C LEU A 31 23.55 -46.85 -35.48
N PRO A 32 24.86 -46.80 -35.87
CA PRO A 32 26.08 -46.10 -35.36
C PRO A 32 26.93 -45.47 -36.53
N PRO A 33 28.31 -45.36 -36.60
CA PRO A 33 29.40 -45.47 -35.59
C PRO A 33 30.58 -44.42 -35.66
N SER A 34 31.34 -44.35 -34.55
CA SER A 34 32.82 -44.17 -34.39
C SER A 34 33.71 -43.22 -35.24
N SER A 35 34.44 -42.33 -34.56
CA SER A 35 35.94 -42.23 -34.49
C SER A 35 36.33 -41.02 -33.62
N SER A 36 37.03 -41.08 -32.49
CA SER A 36 38.38 -41.61 -32.14
C SER A 36 39.56 -40.70 -32.54
N GLY A 37 40.11 -39.95 -31.57
CA GLY A 37 41.35 -39.18 -31.70
C GLY A 37 41.71 -38.45 -30.39
N ALA A 38 42.92 -38.64 -29.87
CA ALA A 38 43.37 -38.09 -28.58
C ALA A 38 44.78 -37.47 -28.70
N ALA A 39 45.12 -36.51 -27.82
CA ALA A 39 46.48 -36.04 -27.54
C ALA A 39 46.54 -35.26 -26.20
N ASP A 40 47.71 -35.23 -25.57
CA ASP A 40 47.92 -34.84 -24.16
C ASP A 40 48.55 -33.45 -23.91
N GLU A 41 48.66 -33.09 -22.62
CA GLU A 41 49.27 -31.88 -22.06
C GLU A 41 50.76 -31.62 -22.42
N LYS A 42 51.21 -30.35 -22.42
CA LYS A 42 52.07 -29.78 -21.33
C LYS A 42 52.54 -28.32 -21.47
N LYS A 43 52.43 -27.59 -20.35
CA LYS A 43 53.27 -26.50 -19.77
C LYS A 43 54.34 -25.78 -20.64
N SER A 44 54.38 -24.43 -20.60
CA SER A 44 55.32 -23.63 -19.75
C SER A 44 55.67 -22.21 -20.29
N SER A 45 56.24 -21.37 -19.41
CA SER A 45 57.05 -20.13 -19.63
C SER A 45 56.37 -18.75 -19.76
N GLN A 46 57.19 -17.67 -19.64
CA GLN A 46 56.86 -16.31 -19.15
C GLN A 46 57.42 -15.16 -20.06
N PRO A 47 57.89 -13.96 -19.60
CA PRO A 47 57.09 -12.73 -19.39
C PRO A 47 57.66 -11.41 -19.99
N ALA A 48 56.87 -10.31 -19.97
CA ALA A 48 57.30 -8.89 -19.89
C ALA A 48 56.08 -7.97 -19.61
N GLY A 49 56.15 -6.72 -19.09
CA GLY A 49 57.25 -5.92 -18.53
C GLY A 49 57.05 -4.39 -18.78
N ARG A 50 57.50 -3.50 -17.85
CA ARG A 50 57.48 -1.98 -17.84
C ARG A 50 56.33 -1.29 -17.06
N HIS A 51 56.48 -0.07 -16.50
CA HIS A 51 57.61 0.64 -15.83
C HIS A 51 57.09 1.91 -15.06
N LYS A 52 57.89 2.55 -14.18
CA LYS A 52 57.57 3.84 -13.47
C LYS A 52 58.47 5.01 -13.91
N PRO A 53 58.02 6.27 -13.72
CA PRO A 53 58.62 7.24 -12.74
C PRO A 53 57.54 7.91 -11.83
N LYS A 54 57.76 8.53 -10.65
CA LYS A 54 58.58 9.72 -10.21
C LYS A 54 58.18 11.02 -10.96
N ARG A 55 58.08 12.24 -10.39
CA ARG A 55 58.31 12.89 -9.04
C ARG A 55 57.49 14.23 -9.05
N THR A 56 57.21 15.06 -8.03
CA THR A 56 57.63 15.21 -6.61
C THR A 56 56.45 15.67 -5.69
N ALA A 57 56.54 16.80 -4.97
CA ALA A 57 55.57 17.36 -4.02
C ALA A 57 55.74 18.90 -3.85
N ALA A 58 54.76 19.60 -3.27
CA ALA A 58 54.91 20.87 -2.54
C ALA A 58 53.71 21.12 -1.58
N THR A 59 53.92 21.87 -0.49
CA THR A 59 52.96 22.13 0.60
C THR A 59 52.54 23.60 0.61
N THR A 60 51.35 23.94 1.15
CA THR A 60 51.08 25.18 1.93
C THR A 60 49.79 25.03 2.74
N VAL A 61 49.68 25.75 3.85
CA VAL A 61 48.59 25.71 4.85
C VAL A 61 48.19 27.16 5.22
N THR A 62 46.98 27.38 5.75
CA THR A 62 46.65 28.31 6.87
C THR A 62 45.49 29.30 6.65
N ARG A 63 44.41 29.07 7.41
CA ARG A 63 43.49 29.99 8.15
C ARG A 63 43.17 31.41 7.64
N SER A 64 41.87 31.72 7.74
CA SER A 64 41.25 33.05 7.82
C SER A 64 41.60 33.87 9.08
N PRO A 65 41.37 35.20 9.04
CA PRO A 65 40.95 36.00 10.20
C PRO A 65 39.60 36.74 10.00
N THR A 66 39.19 37.55 10.99
CA THR A 66 37.80 37.97 11.28
C THR A 66 37.58 39.51 11.25
N ARG A 67 36.38 39.97 11.70
CA ARG A 67 35.92 41.37 11.99
C ARG A 67 35.37 42.15 10.76
N SER A 68 34.49 43.15 10.89
CA SER A 68 34.02 43.92 12.08
C SER A 68 32.54 44.39 11.99
N VAL A 69 32.05 45.02 13.08
CA VAL A 69 30.70 45.60 13.24
C VAL A 69 30.81 47.11 13.52
N THR A 70 29.91 47.91 12.96
CA THR A 70 29.61 49.31 13.38
C THR A 70 28.17 49.69 12.99
N ALA A 71 27.61 50.72 13.65
CA ALA A 71 26.23 51.19 13.48
C ALA A 71 26.14 52.63 12.93
N GLY A 72 24.94 53.08 12.57
CA GLY A 72 24.61 54.44 12.12
C GLY A 72 23.10 54.73 12.26
N ASP A 73 22.73 56.01 12.32
CA ASP A 73 21.42 56.50 12.81
C ASP A 73 20.87 57.63 11.90
N GLY A 74 19.56 57.93 11.97
CA GLY A 74 18.94 59.11 11.34
C GLY A 74 17.65 58.91 10.51
N SER A 75 16.62 59.70 10.82
CA SER A 75 15.32 59.85 10.11
C SER A 75 15.35 61.04 9.10
N PRO A 76 14.26 61.51 8.39
CA PRO A 76 12.83 61.17 8.50
C PRO A 76 11.92 61.14 7.21
N GLY A 77 10.87 60.30 7.25
CA GLY A 77 9.44 60.69 7.11
C GLY A 77 8.82 61.22 5.80
N ARG A 78 7.83 60.47 5.26
CA ARG A 78 6.49 60.97 4.86
C ARG A 78 5.45 59.82 4.77
N PRO A 79 4.13 60.10 4.88
CA PRO A 79 3.12 59.07 5.15
C PRO A 79 2.53 58.38 3.91
N ARG A 80 1.89 57.23 4.12
CA ARG A 80 0.93 56.60 3.20
C ARG A 80 -0.34 56.18 3.94
N THR A 81 -1.44 56.12 3.21
CA THR A 81 -2.82 56.06 3.70
C THR A 81 -3.26 54.64 4.06
N GLU A 82 -3.94 54.46 5.20
CA GLU A 82 -4.74 53.26 5.47
C GLU A 82 -6.17 53.42 4.93
N PRO A 83 -6.73 52.38 4.29
CA PRO A 83 -8.17 52.18 4.17
C PRO A 83 -8.66 51.22 5.27
N LEU A 84 -9.57 51.72 6.11
CA LEU A 84 -10.20 51.01 7.23
C LEU A 84 -10.76 49.63 6.83
N ARG A 85 -10.26 48.54 7.44
CA ARG A 85 -10.90 47.21 7.39
C ARG A 85 -11.66 46.93 8.69
N THR A 86 -12.98 46.98 8.62
CA THR A 86 -13.88 46.53 9.69
C THR A 86 -13.78 45.01 9.88
N HIS A 87 -13.04 44.58 10.91
CA HIS A 87 -13.07 43.20 11.38
C HIS A 87 -14.43 42.90 12.03
N VAL A 88 -15.28 42.16 11.31
CA VAL A 88 -16.42 41.47 11.91
C VAL A 88 -15.88 40.17 12.54
N PRO A 89 -16.05 39.94 13.86
CA PRO A 89 -15.50 38.76 14.51
C PRO A 89 -16.32 37.51 14.17
N PHE A 90 -15.76 36.60 13.39
CA PHE A 90 -16.25 35.23 13.27
C PHE A 90 -16.01 34.48 14.60
N PRO A 91 -17.05 33.96 15.29
CA PRO A 91 -16.84 33.07 16.43
C PRO A 91 -16.44 31.67 15.95
N GLY A 92 -15.49 31.02 16.62
CA GLY A 92 -15.41 29.55 16.61
C GLY A 92 -14.28 28.85 15.83
N LEU A 93 -13.19 29.52 15.45
CA LEU A 93 -11.95 28.84 14.99
C LEU A 93 -10.70 29.40 15.67
N SER A 94 -10.56 29.12 16.98
CA SER A 94 -9.41 29.56 17.79
C SER A 94 -8.91 28.48 18.76
N ALA A 95 -8.53 27.33 18.22
CA ALA A 95 -7.72 26.33 18.93
C ALA A 95 -6.76 25.63 17.95
N ARG A 96 -5.53 25.37 18.40
CA ARG A 96 -4.67 24.34 17.80
C ARG A 96 -5.15 23.00 18.33
N ASP A 97 -6.19 22.48 17.72
CA ASP A 97 -6.69 21.13 17.99
C ASP A 97 -5.76 20.09 17.33
N GLN A 98 -4.54 20.01 17.88
CA GLN A 98 -3.64 18.87 17.69
C GLN A 98 -4.21 17.70 18.49
N TRP A 99 -5.20 17.01 17.92
CA TRP A 99 -5.68 15.74 18.44
C TRP A 99 -4.56 14.71 18.24
N GLU A 100 -3.66 14.61 19.21
CA GLU A 100 -2.68 13.53 19.26
C GLU A 100 -3.43 12.20 19.22
N GLU A 101 -3.22 11.46 18.13
CA GLU A 101 -3.87 10.18 17.89
C GLU A 101 -3.39 9.19 18.95
N LYS A 102 -4.26 8.91 19.92
CA LYS A 102 -3.91 8.11 21.09
C LYS A 102 -3.85 6.64 20.74
N ASP A 103 -2.81 6.00 21.24
CA ASP A 103 -2.68 4.55 21.31
C ASP A 103 -3.93 3.93 21.97
N GLN A 104 -4.65 3.06 21.24
CA GLN A 104 -5.90 2.44 21.68
C GLN A 104 -5.90 0.93 21.38
N ILE A 105 -5.13 0.17 22.16
CA ILE A 105 -5.09 -1.29 22.02
C ILE A 105 -6.29 -1.91 22.73
N VAL A 106 -7.14 -2.60 21.97
CA VAL A 106 -8.33 -3.30 22.48
C VAL A 106 -7.95 -4.69 23.00
N SER A 107 -6.96 -5.33 22.38
CA SER A 107 -6.48 -6.66 22.77
C SER A 107 -5.04 -6.90 22.30
N VAL A 108 -4.32 -7.76 23.02
CA VAL A 108 -3.03 -8.35 22.62
C VAL A 108 -3.19 -9.88 22.69
N PHE A 109 -2.67 -10.62 21.71
CA PHE A 109 -2.84 -12.07 21.64
C PHE A 109 -1.60 -12.79 21.09
N VAL A 110 -1.49 -14.08 21.43
CA VAL A 110 -0.53 -15.03 20.86
C VAL A 110 -1.32 -16.18 20.24
N VAL A 111 -1.06 -16.47 18.97
CA VAL A 111 -1.57 -17.64 18.24
C VAL A 111 -0.43 -18.62 18.02
N THR A 112 -0.71 -19.91 18.14
CA THR A 112 0.24 -21.00 17.86
C THR A 112 -0.39 -22.02 16.91
N PHE A 113 0.45 -22.83 16.28
CA PHE A 113 0.01 -23.99 15.50
C PHE A 113 0.22 -25.28 16.31
N ASP A 114 -0.86 -25.93 16.74
CA ASP A 114 -0.83 -27.27 17.32
C ASP A 114 -0.94 -28.33 16.22
N THR A 115 -0.08 -29.35 16.26
CA THR A 115 0.04 -30.35 15.19
C THR A 115 -1.18 -31.29 15.08
N ARG A 116 -2.08 -31.26 16.08
CA ARG A 116 -3.33 -32.02 16.15
C ARG A 116 -4.58 -31.15 15.98
N SER A 117 -4.57 -29.92 16.51
CA SER A 117 -5.75 -29.04 16.59
C SER A 117 -5.75 -27.90 15.56
N GLY A 118 -4.62 -27.63 14.90
CA GLY A 118 -4.47 -26.54 13.94
C GLY A 118 -4.05 -25.22 14.59
N ASN A 119 -4.38 -24.09 13.95
CA ASN A 119 -4.17 -22.77 14.53
C ASN A 119 -5.06 -22.60 15.77
N MET A 120 -4.52 -22.07 16.86
CA MET A 120 -5.28 -21.77 18.08
C MET A 120 -4.72 -20.54 18.81
N VAL A 121 -5.58 -19.78 19.47
CA VAL A 121 -5.15 -18.74 20.42
C VAL A 121 -4.54 -19.43 21.64
N GLU A 122 -3.27 -19.17 21.90
CA GLU A 122 -2.49 -19.69 23.03
C GLU A 122 -2.72 -18.85 24.30
N TRP A 123 -2.78 -17.53 24.13
CA TRP A 123 -2.90 -16.54 25.20
C TRP A 123 -3.49 -15.24 24.64
N CYS A 124 -4.24 -14.50 25.47
CA CYS A 124 -4.67 -13.14 25.13
C CYS A 124 -4.99 -12.28 26.35
N LEU A 125 -4.99 -10.97 26.15
CA LEU A 125 -5.61 -9.98 27.01
C LEU A 125 -6.58 -9.08 26.21
N PRO A 126 -7.70 -8.63 26.81
CA PRO A 126 -8.24 -9.13 28.08
C PRO A 126 -8.81 -10.55 27.90
N HIS A 127 -8.78 -11.38 28.96
CA HIS A 127 -9.06 -12.82 28.87
C HIS A 127 -10.48 -13.21 28.41
N ASP A 128 -11.42 -12.25 28.42
CA ASP A 128 -12.84 -12.41 28.10
C ASP A 128 -13.23 -11.91 26.69
N ILE A 129 -12.28 -11.41 25.89
CA ILE A 129 -12.57 -10.89 24.56
C ILE A 129 -12.80 -12.03 23.53
N ASN A 130 -13.83 -11.86 22.68
CA ASN A 130 -14.08 -12.78 21.57
C ASN A 130 -13.01 -12.63 20.47
N LEU A 131 -12.11 -13.60 20.37
CA LEU A 131 -11.08 -13.68 19.32
C LEU A 131 -11.39 -14.71 18.22
N ASP A 132 -12.57 -15.32 18.21
CA ASP A 132 -12.94 -16.40 17.26
C ASP A 132 -12.53 -16.08 15.81
N GLY A 133 -11.73 -16.94 15.17
CA GLY A 133 -11.24 -16.76 13.80
C GLY A 133 -10.00 -15.87 13.63
N VAL A 134 -9.52 -15.21 14.70
CA VAL A 134 -8.25 -14.45 14.67
C VAL A 134 -7.06 -15.39 14.46
N GLU A 135 -7.15 -16.63 14.91
CA GLU A 135 -6.17 -17.69 14.68
C GLU A 135 -5.99 -18.04 13.19
N PHE A 136 -7.05 -17.96 12.37
CA PHE A 136 -6.97 -18.16 10.91
C PHE A 136 -6.58 -16.90 10.12
N LYS A 137 -6.62 -15.73 10.77
CA LYS A 137 -6.15 -14.44 10.21
C LYS A 137 -4.68 -14.16 10.56
N SER A 138 -4.21 -14.66 11.70
CA SER A 138 -2.86 -14.40 12.23
C SER A 138 -1.79 -15.39 11.75
N ILE A 139 -2.20 -16.57 11.28
CA ILE A 139 -1.34 -17.54 10.58
C ILE A 139 -2.06 -17.92 9.29
N ALA A 140 -1.68 -17.27 8.18
CA ALA A 140 -2.33 -17.43 6.89
C ALA A 140 -2.10 -18.81 6.26
N SER A 141 -3.00 -19.20 5.35
CA SER A 141 -2.81 -20.43 4.57
C SER A 141 -1.55 -20.29 3.71
N GLY A 142 -0.58 -21.18 3.93
CA GLY A 142 0.74 -21.17 3.29
C GLY A 142 1.91 -20.65 4.14
N SER A 143 1.69 -20.04 5.31
CA SER A 143 2.77 -19.43 6.13
C SER A 143 3.84 -20.41 6.63
N HIS A 144 3.59 -21.73 6.57
CA HIS A 144 4.60 -22.77 6.83
C HIS A 144 5.80 -22.76 5.86
N ARG A 145 5.72 -22.01 4.74
CA ARG A 145 6.75 -21.93 3.70
C ARG A 145 7.75 -20.79 3.89
N ILE A 146 7.50 -19.90 4.85
CA ILE A 146 8.30 -18.69 5.11
C ILE A 146 8.73 -18.66 6.58
N SER A 147 9.80 -17.91 6.86
CA SER A 147 10.37 -17.73 8.21
C SER A 147 9.58 -16.73 9.06
N ASP A 148 9.01 -15.70 8.45
CA ASP A 148 8.32 -14.61 9.10
C ASP A 148 7.45 -13.81 8.11
N ASP A 149 6.42 -13.15 8.64
CA ASP A 149 5.45 -12.32 7.90
C ASP A 149 4.81 -11.31 8.85
N PHE A 150 4.08 -10.33 8.33
CA PHE A 150 3.13 -9.53 9.11
C PHE A 150 1.79 -9.48 8.40
N ILE A 151 0.69 -9.46 9.12
CA ILE A 151 -0.66 -9.54 8.54
C ILE A 151 -1.54 -8.49 9.19
N TYR A 152 -2.05 -7.57 8.38
CA TYR A 152 -3.18 -6.73 8.73
C TYR A 152 -4.48 -7.45 8.39
N PHE A 153 -5.51 -7.33 9.22
CA PHE A 153 -6.83 -7.93 8.98
C PHE A 153 -7.95 -7.14 9.69
N ARG A 154 -9.22 -7.43 9.37
CA ARG A 154 -10.39 -6.93 10.10
C ARG A 154 -11.04 -8.02 10.96
N LYS A 155 -11.50 -7.66 12.17
CA LYS A 155 -12.29 -8.48 13.12
C LYS A 155 -13.45 -7.61 13.65
N GLY A 156 -14.62 -7.71 13.01
CA GLY A 156 -15.79 -6.88 13.35
C GLY A 156 -15.56 -5.40 13.05
N CYS A 157 -15.59 -4.57 14.09
CA CYS A 157 -15.27 -3.13 14.02
C CYS A 157 -13.78 -2.82 14.27
N TYR A 158 -12.96 -3.82 14.62
CA TYR A 158 -11.55 -3.63 14.92
C TYR A 158 -10.64 -4.04 13.76
N PHE A 159 -9.49 -3.38 13.67
CA PHE A 159 -8.37 -3.75 12.81
C PHE A 159 -7.31 -4.47 13.64
N GLY A 160 -6.75 -5.54 13.09
CA GLY A 160 -5.67 -6.29 13.68
C GLY A 160 -4.36 -6.14 12.92
N LEU A 161 -3.25 -6.22 13.65
CA LEU A 161 -1.92 -6.48 13.11
C LEU A 161 -1.33 -7.66 13.89
N ALA A 162 -0.88 -8.69 13.19
CA ALA A 162 -0.16 -9.82 13.77
C ALA A 162 1.16 -10.05 13.04
N CYS A 163 2.25 -10.27 13.79
CA CYS A 163 3.56 -10.63 13.26
C CYS A 163 3.80 -12.13 13.49
N PHE A 164 3.99 -12.84 12.38
CA PHE A 164 4.19 -14.28 12.30
C PHE A 164 5.68 -14.62 12.30
N ALA A 165 6.06 -15.73 12.93
CA ALA A 165 7.36 -16.35 12.73
C ALA A 165 7.33 -17.89 12.87
N ASN A 166 8.30 -18.51 12.22
CA ASN A 166 8.48 -19.95 12.04
C ASN A 166 9.95 -20.28 12.25
N ILE A 167 10.25 -21.27 13.10
CA ILE A 167 11.61 -21.80 13.27
C ILE A 167 11.61 -23.33 13.12
N PRO A 168 12.65 -23.91 12.49
CA PRO A 168 12.87 -25.35 12.58
C PRO A 168 13.20 -25.74 14.02
N VAL A 169 12.72 -26.90 14.46
CA VAL A 169 12.95 -27.45 15.81
C VAL A 169 13.20 -28.95 15.72
N GLU A 170 14.20 -29.46 16.44
CA GLU A 170 14.53 -30.88 16.54
C GLU A 170 13.52 -31.62 17.45
N SER A 171 12.25 -31.67 17.01
CA SER A 171 11.10 -32.18 17.77
C SER A 171 10.12 -32.90 16.84
N GLU A 172 9.97 -34.21 17.02
CA GLU A 172 9.01 -35.03 16.26
C GLU A 172 7.55 -34.65 16.57
N LEU A 173 7.26 -34.26 17.82
CA LEU A 173 5.94 -33.81 18.28
C LEU A 173 5.49 -32.53 17.57
N GLU A 174 6.44 -31.62 17.32
CA GLU A 174 6.24 -30.37 16.57
C GLU A 174 6.52 -30.56 15.07
N ARG A 175 6.67 -31.81 14.59
CA ARG A 175 6.89 -32.15 13.17
C ARG A 175 8.04 -31.38 12.50
N GLY A 176 9.08 -31.02 13.26
CA GLY A 176 10.25 -30.31 12.77
C GLY A 176 10.14 -28.78 12.72
N ALA A 177 9.00 -28.16 13.06
CA ALA A 177 8.81 -26.71 12.96
C ALA A 177 7.87 -26.15 14.04
N ARG A 178 8.27 -25.05 14.69
CA ARG A 178 7.44 -24.29 15.64
C ARG A 178 7.04 -22.96 15.01
N MET A 179 5.72 -22.75 14.92
CA MET A 179 5.10 -21.60 14.29
C MET A 179 4.23 -20.85 15.29
N LYS A 180 4.42 -19.53 15.41
CA LYS A 180 3.59 -18.63 16.24
C LYS A 180 3.31 -17.32 15.52
N SER A 181 2.31 -16.60 16.00
CA SER A 181 2.01 -15.23 15.60
C SER A 181 1.63 -14.42 16.82
N VAL A 182 2.12 -13.19 16.94
CA VAL A 182 1.82 -12.28 18.05
C VAL A 182 1.20 -11.02 17.48
N GLY A 183 0.03 -10.64 17.98
CA GLY A 183 -0.73 -9.55 17.40
C GLY A 183 -1.59 -8.76 18.38
N ILE A 184 -2.21 -7.73 17.83
CA ILE A 184 -2.97 -6.71 18.55
C ILE A 184 -4.23 -6.33 17.79
N LEU A 185 -5.25 -5.85 18.49
CA LEU A 185 -6.46 -5.24 17.92
C LEU A 185 -6.56 -3.75 18.32
N SER A 186 -7.06 -2.92 17.41
CA SER A 186 -7.25 -1.47 17.56
C SER A 186 -8.53 -1.01 16.84
N PRO A 187 -9.21 0.08 17.27
CA PRO A 187 -10.30 0.71 16.51
C PRO A 187 -9.86 1.31 15.17
N SER A 188 -8.55 1.53 14.97
CA SER A 188 -7.99 2.00 13.70
C SER A 188 -6.68 1.28 13.32
N TYR A 189 -6.48 1.07 12.02
CA TYR A 189 -5.25 0.51 11.45
C TYR A 189 -4.10 1.52 11.37
N THR A 190 -4.41 2.83 11.41
CA THR A 190 -3.47 3.95 11.23
C THR A 190 -2.23 3.89 12.10
N LEU A 191 -2.37 3.54 13.39
CA LEU A 191 -1.25 3.50 14.34
C LEU A 191 -0.57 2.14 14.46
N LEU A 192 -1.15 1.06 13.92
CA LEU A 192 -0.69 -0.31 14.18
C LEU A 192 0.78 -0.53 13.78
N TYR A 193 1.26 0.14 12.74
CA TYR A 193 2.64 0.03 12.26
C TYR A 193 3.67 0.38 13.36
N ARG A 194 3.32 1.28 14.30
CA ARG A 194 4.22 1.71 15.40
C ARG A 194 4.67 0.53 16.26
N TYR A 195 3.89 -0.55 16.29
CA TYR A 195 4.15 -1.74 17.10
C TYR A 195 4.71 -2.91 16.30
N MET A 196 4.83 -2.82 14.97
CA MET A 196 5.26 -3.95 14.13
C MET A 196 6.61 -4.53 14.60
N HIS A 197 7.61 -3.68 14.84
CA HIS A 197 8.90 -4.11 15.35
C HIS A 197 8.85 -4.70 16.78
N PHE A 198 7.93 -4.22 17.63
CA PHE A 198 7.70 -4.83 18.94
C PHE A 198 7.12 -6.24 18.80
N LEU A 199 6.07 -6.42 17.99
CA LEU A 199 5.40 -7.71 17.78
C LEU A 199 6.32 -8.73 17.10
N GLU A 200 7.12 -8.30 16.11
CA GLU A 200 8.22 -9.06 15.51
C GLU A 200 9.22 -9.59 16.55
N ASN A 201 9.64 -8.75 17.50
CA ASN A 201 10.55 -9.16 18.58
C ASN A 201 9.84 -10.10 19.57
N GLN A 202 8.56 -9.87 19.86
CA GLN A 202 7.78 -10.72 20.76
C GLN A 202 7.50 -12.10 20.17
N VAL A 203 7.15 -12.24 18.90
CA VAL A 203 6.96 -13.57 18.29
C VAL A 203 8.28 -14.36 18.26
N ARG A 204 9.40 -13.70 17.92
CA ARG A 204 10.75 -14.29 17.98
C ARG A 204 11.20 -14.61 19.41
N HIS A 205 10.62 -13.98 20.44
CA HIS A 205 10.77 -14.36 21.85
C HIS A 205 9.89 -15.57 22.21
N GLN A 206 8.59 -15.56 21.90
CA GLN A 206 7.64 -16.65 22.23
C GLN A 206 7.99 -18.00 21.60
N LEU A 207 8.74 -18.01 20.50
CA LEU A 207 9.27 -19.22 19.88
C LEU A 207 10.45 -19.85 20.66
N LYS A 208 11.26 -19.01 21.32
CA LYS A 208 12.44 -19.42 22.11
C LYS A 208 12.09 -19.69 23.58
N CYS A 209 11.20 -18.86 24.14
CA CYS A 209 10.75 -18.87 25.53
C CYS A 209 9.21 -18.93 25.58
N PRO A 210 8.56 -20.07 25.23
CA PRO A 210 7.10 -20.20 25.33
C PRO A 210 6.58 -19.96 26.75
N GLY A 211 5.36 -19.41 26.87
CA GLY A 211 4.71 -19.17 28.17
C GLY A 211 5.14 -17.88 28.90
N GLN A 212 6.03 -17.07 28.32
CA GLN A 212 6.54 -15.84 28.95
C GLN A 212 5.87 -14.59 28.39
N TYR A 213 4.66 -14.27 28.86
CA TYR A 213 3.84 -13.18 28.31
C TYR A 213 4.02 -11.81 28.98
N SER A 214 4.83 -11.69 30.05
CA SER A 214 4.95 -10.44 30.82
C SER A 214 5.35 -9.17 30.04
N PRO A 215 6.11 -9.22 28.92
CA PRO A 215 6.30 -8.03 28.08
C PRO A 215 5.02 -7.60 27.32
N LEU A 216 4.15 -8.55 26.99
CA LEU A 216 2.84 -8.32 26.36
C LEU A 216 1.81 -7.81 27.38
N GLU A 217 1.86 -8.32 28.61
CA GLU A 217 1.07 -7.81 29.74
C GLU A 217 1.40 -6.34 30.02
N ALA A 218 2.68 -6.01 30.17
CA ALA A 218 3.13 -4.63 30.41
C ALA A 218 2.79 -3.69 29.23
N PHE A 219 2.91 -4.17 27.99
CA PHE A 219 2.51 -3.43 26.80
C PHE A 219 1.00 -3.18 26.76
N TYR A 220 0.17 -4.17 27.08
CA TYR A 220 -1.28 -3.99 27.15
C TYR A 220 -1.66 -2.98 28.23
N GLU A 221 -1.08 -3.06 29.43
CA GLU A 221 -1.39 -2.13 30.52
C GLU A 221 -1.01 -0.66 30.21
N ASP A 222 0.07 -0.41 29.45
CA ASP A 222 0.45 0.94 28.97
C ASP A 222 -0.44 1.45 27.82
N LYS A 223 -0.90 0.55 26.93
CA LYS A 223 -1.54 0.91 25.65
C LYS A 223 -3.04 0.63 25.55
N LYS A 224 -3.67 0.05 26.58
CA LYS A 224 -5.07 -0.37 26.51
C LYS A 224 -6.04 0.79 26.30
N ALA A 225 -7.00 0.59 25.41
CA ALA A 225 -8.06 1.55 25.15
C ALA A 225 -8.93 1.76 26.39
N VAL A 226 -9.09 3.02 26.82
CA VAL A 226 -10.05 3.39 27.87
C VAL A 226 -11.45 3.44 27.24
N LEU A 227 -12.05 2.26 27.06
CA LEU A 227 -13.40 2.11 26.51
C LEU A 227 -14.45 2.65 27.53
N PRO A 228 -15.46 3.43 27.07
CA PRO A 228 -16.47 3.97 27.96
C PRO A 228 -17.35 2.85 28.57
N PRO A 229 -17.66 2.89 29.88
CA PRO A 229 -18.22 1.75 30.61
C PRO A 229 -19.76 1.62 30.47
N THR A 230 -20.27 1.61 29.24
CA THR A 230 -21.72 1.50 28.96
C THR A 230 -22.01 0.33 28.02
N GLY A 231 -22.74 -0.67 28.52
CA GLY A 231 -22.98 -1.91 27.79
C GLY A 231 -24.00 -1.76 26.66
N ASN A 232 -23.51 -1.80 25.42
CA ASN A 232 -24.09 -2.53 24.29
C ASN A 232 -23.04 -2.59 23.16
N GLY A 233 -22.97 -3.70 22.43
CA GLY A 233 -21.85 -4.05 21.54
C GLY A 233 -21.73 -3.26 20.23
N VAL A 234 -21.90 -1.94 20.26
CA VAL A 234 -21.75 -1.05 19.10
C VAL A 234 -20.83 0.11 19.48
N VAL A 235 -19.58 0.04 19.03
CA VAL A 235 -18.70 1.22 18.93
C VAL A 235 -19.36 2.16 17.92
N THR A 236 -20.17 3.09 18.45
CA THR A 236 -21.07 3.91 17.64
C THR A 236 -20.24 4.96 16.92
N ALA A 237 -20.07 4.74 15.62
CA ALA A 237 -18.98 5.27 14.80
C ALA A 237 -17.60 4.80 15.28
N CYS A 238 -16.93 3.99 14.46
CA CYS A 238 -15.54 4.35 14.14
C CYS A 238 -15.62 5.81 13.67
N PRO A 239 -14.92 6.77 14.29
CA PRO A 239 -14.98 8.15 13.83
C PRO A 239 -14.61 8.16 12.34
N THR A 240 -15.42 8.80 11.51
CA THR A 240 -15.35 8.66 10.05
C THR A 240 -14.11 9.37 9.50
N TRP A 241 -12.95 8.76 9.73
CA TRP A 241 -11.63 9.20 9.32
C TRP A 241 -11.48 8.94 7.82
N SER A 242 -12.15 9.81 7.06
CA SER A 242 -11.85 10.01 5.65
C SER A 242 -10.34 10.04 5.45
N VAL A 243 -9.84 9.29 4.47
CA VAL A 243 -8.39 9.07 4.28
C VAL A 243 -7.62 10.39 4.12
N THR A 244 -8.29 11.46 3.68
CA THR A 244 -7.80 12.85 3.66
C THR A 244 -7.36 13.41 5.02
N SER A 245 -7.85 12.88 6.14
CA SER A 245 -7.36 13.21 7.49
C SER A 245 -6.08 12.46 7.87
N ILE A 246 -5.95 11.20 7.45
CA ILE A 246 -4.77 10.35 7.70
C ILE A 246 -3.52 10.96 7.04
N ASN A 247 -3.68 11.53 5.84
CA ASN A 247 -2.59 12.19 5.10
C ASN A 247 -1.96 13.40 5.83
N ARG A 248 -2.57 13.92 6.92
CA ARG A 248 -2.05 15.08 7.67
C ARG A 248 -1.07 14.72 8.80
N CYS A 249 -0.93 13.44 9.17
CA CYS A 249 -0.03 12.99 10.25
C CYS A 249 1.22 12.23 9.78
N MET A 250 1.51 12.21 8.47
CA MET A 250 2.71 11.59 7.92
C MET A 250 3.98 12.35 8.35
N HIS A 251 4.92 11.65 9.00
CA HIS A 251 6.22 12.22 9.41
C HIS A 251 7.31 11.88 8.37
N PRO A 252 8.29 12.77 8.09
CA PRO A 252 9.26 12.56 7.00
C PRO A 252 10.31 11.45 7.20
N GLU A 253 10.38 10.81 8.38
CA GLU A 253 11.50 9.92 8.76
C GLU A 253 11.15 8.41 8.63
N MET A 254 10.61 7.97 7.49
CA MET A 254 10.05 6.61 7.34
C MET A 254 10.65 5.85 6.15
N LYS A 255 11.42 4.77 6.43
CA LYS A 255 12.04 3.91 5.40
C LYS A 255 11.42 2.52 5.34
N ILE A 256 10.82 2.19 4.20
CA ILE A 256 10.53 0.83 3.65
C ILE A 256 9.58 -0.08 4.48
N THR A 257 9.42 0.16 5.79
CA THR A 257 8.63 -0.66 6.72
C THR A 257 7.19 -0.17 6.93
N HIS A 258 6.87 1.03 6.43
CA HIS A 258 5.57 1.70 6.59
C HIS A 258 4.75 1.60 5.29
N PRO A 259 3.39 1.59 5.33
CA PRO A 259 2.57 1.74 4.12
C PRO A 259 2.84 3.02 3.33
N ALA A 260 3.35 4.11 3.92
CA ALA A 260 3.95 5.23 3.15
C ALA A 260 5.37 4.90 2.66
N GLY A 261 5.41 3.80 1.90
CA GLY A 261 6.45 3.28 1.05
C GLY A 261 5.89 2.22 0.08
N CYS A 262 4.58 1.91 0.17
CA CYS A 262 3.91 0.99 -0.75
C CYS A 262 3.54 1.64 -2.06
N MET A 263 3.29 2.95 -2.12
CA MET A 263 2.70 3.56 -3.31
C MET A 263 3.68 3.51 -4.46
N SER A 264 4.93 3.95 -4.25
CA SER A 264 5.98 3.84 -5.26
C SER A 264 6.15 2.40 -5.78
N GLN A 265 6.15 1.40 -4.89
CA GLN A 265 6.25 -0.01 -5.27
C GLN A 265 4.98 -0.54 -5.97
N PHE A 266 3.79 -0.07 -5.59
CA PHE A 266 2.48 -0.49 -6.11
C PHE A 266 2.21 0.10 -7.49
N ILE A 267 2.52 1.39 -7.70
CA ILE A 267 2.49 2.04 -9.02
C ILE A 267 3.47 1.34 -9.97
N GLN A 268 4.72 1.10 -9.52
CA GLN A 268 5.72 0.38 -10.32
C GLN A 268 5.30 -1.06 -10.64
N PHE A 269 4.73 -1.78 -9.67
CA PHE A 269 4.32 -3.18 -9.86
C PHE A 269 3.17 -3.35 -10.85
N PHE A 270 2.18 -2.43 -10.89
CA PHE A 270 1.09 -2.49 -11.88
C PHE A 270 1.41 -1.77 -13.20
N GLY A 271 2.36 -0.83 -13.21
CA GLY A 271 2.64 -0.01 -14.37
C GLY A 271 1.38 0.71 -14.89
N GLU A 272 1.16 0.72 -16.19
CA GLU A 272 -0.06 1.30 -16.80
C GLU A 272 -1.36 0.71 -16.24
N GLN A 273 -1.39 -0.56 -15.80
CA GLN A 273 -2.59 -1.23 -15.27
C GLN A 273 -3.12 -0.59 -13.98
N ILE A 274 -2.32 0.27 -13.32
CA ILE A 274 -2.82 1.08 -12.22
C ILE A 274 -4.03 1.94 -12.63
N MET A 275 -4.12 2.36 -13.89
CA MET A 275 -5.24 3.16 -14.39
C MET A 275 -6.54 2.35 -14.51
N VAL A 276 -6.45 1.03 -14.71
CA VAL A 276 -7.60 0.11 -14.65
C VAL A 276 -8.03 -0.07 -13.19
N LEU A 277 -7.07 -0.31 -12.28
CA LEU A 277 -7.34 -0.50 -10.86
C LEU A 277 -7.92 0.76 -10.19
N TRP A 278 -7.41 1.94 -10.56
CA TRP A 278 -7.92 3.26 -10.17
C TRP A 278 -9.39 3.44 -10.55
N LYS A 279 -9.78 3.11 -11.79
CA LYS A 279 -11.20 3.21 -12.22
C LYS A 279 -12.11 2.34 -11.36
N PHE A 280 -11.72 1.10 -11.07
CA PHE A 280 -12.53 0.22 -10.21
C PHE A 280 -12.58 0.69 -8.74
N ALA A 281 -11.49 1.26 -8.22
CA ALA A 281 -11.45 1.87 -6.90
C ALA A 281 -12.39 3.10 -6.84
N LEU A 282 -12.36 3.98 -7.85
CA LEU A 282 -13.25 5.15 -7.90
C LEU A 282 -14.72 4.73 -8.02
N LEU A 283 -15.02 3.69 -8.81
CA LEU A 283 -16.34 3.06 -8.90
C LEU A 283 -16.74 2.21 -7.68
N ARG A 284 -15.94 2.21 -6.59
CA ARG A 284 -16.23 1.54 -5.32
C ARG A 284 -16.48 0.03 -5.44
N LYS A 285 -16.00 -0.62 -6.52
CA LYS A 285 -16.22 -2.06 -6.75
C LYS A 285 -15.51 -2.92 -5.69
N ARG A 286 -15.98 -4.15 -5.47
CA ARG A 286 -15.36 -5.10 -4.53
C ARG A 286 -14.10 -5.71 -5.17
N VAL A 287 -12.92 -5.34 -4.66
CA VAL A 287 -11.61 -5.76 -5.20
C VAL A 287 -10.95 -6.79 -4.28
N LEU A 288 -10.61 -7.96 -4.84
CA LEU A 288 -9.92 -9.03 -4.13
C LEU A 288 -8.56 -9.34 -4.79
N ILE A 289 -7.48 -9.20 -4.03
CA ILE A 289 -6.10 -9.44 -4.49
C ILE A 289 -5.62 -10.81 -4.00
N PHE A 290 -5.34 -11.73 -4.93
CA PHE A 290 -4.74 -13.02 -4.60
C PHE A 290 -3.21 -12.94 -4.59
N SER A 291 -2.59 -13.53 -3.56
CA SER A 291 -1.15 -13.74 -3.49
C SER A 291 -0.82 -14.86 -2.51
N PRO A 292 0.17 -15.74 -2.77
CA PRO A 292 0.76 -16.55 -1.71
C PRO A 292 1.46 -15.67 -0.65
N PRO A 293 1.75 -16.19 0.55
CA PRO A 293 2.60 -15.49 1.53
C PRO A 293 4.01 -15.19 0.98
N PRO A 294 4.66 -14.10 1.41
CA PRO A 294 4.27 -13.20 2.50
C PRO A 294 3.13 -12.23 2.15
N ILE A 295 2.21 -12.03 3.09
CA ILE A 295 0.98 -11.25 2.90
C ILE A 295 1.11 -9.79 3.34
N GLY A 296 2.05 -9.43 4.21
CA GLY A 296 2.16 -8.06 4.74
C GLY A 296 2.31 -6.98 3.67
N VAL A 297 3.15 -7.24 2.67
CA VAL A 297 3.32 -6.37 1.49
C VAL A 297 2.01 -6.25 0.70
N VAL A 298 1.20 -7.30 0.65
CA VAL A 298 -0.10 -7.33 -0.05
C VAL A 298 -1.18 -6.59 0.75
N CYS A 299 -1.15 -6.64 2.08
CA CYS A 299 -1.96 -5.77 2.93
C CYS A 299 -1.64 -4.28 2.70
N TYR A 300 -0.37 -3.93 2.45
CA TYR A 300 -0.03 -2.57 2.03
C TYR A 300 -0.55 -2.23 0.62
N ARG A 301 -0.52 -3.18 -0.34
CA ARG A 301 -1.18 -2.99 -1.66
C ARG A 301 -2.68 -2.75 -1.54
N VAL A 302 -3.37 -3.40 -0.58
CA VAL A 302 -4.79 -3.15 -0.27
C VAL A 302 -5.01 -1.70 0.18
N TYR A 303 -4.20 -1.18 1.13
CA TYR A 303 -4.25 0.23 1.56
C TYR A 303 -3.94 1.20 0.41
N CYS A 304 -2.85 0.96 -0.33
CA CYS A 304 -2.46 1.76 -1.48
C CYS A 304 -3.57 1.80 -2.56
N CYS A 305 -4.30 0.70 -2.77
CA CYS A 305 -5.45 0.67 -3.68
C CYS A 305 -6.63 1.53 -3.19
N CYS A 306 -6.92 1.56 -1.88
CA CYS A 306 -7.95 2.45 -1.32
C CYS A 306 -7.61 3.93 -1.58
N CYS A 307 -6.34 4.30 -1.40
CA CYS A 307 -5.86 5.67 -1.60
C CYS A 307 -6.01 6.19 -3.05
N LEU A 308 -6.12 5.31 -4.05
CA LEU A 308 -6.41 5.70 -5.44
C LEU A 308 -7.78 6.41 -5.58
N ALA A 309 -8.73 6.13 -4.69
CA ALA A 309 -10.10 6.68 -4.71
C ALA A 309 -10.28 7.93 -3.82
N ASN A 310 -9.18 8.53 -3.33
CA ASN A 310 -9.20 9.70 -2.46
C ASN A 310 -9.78 10.94 -3.16
N VAL A 311 -10.67 11.65 -2.47
CA VAL A 311 -11.31 12.90 -2.90
C VAL A 311 -11.25 13.89 -1.73
N SER A 312 -10.92 15.15 -2.00
CA SER A 312 -10.88 16.21 -0.97
C SER A 312 -12.01 17.25 -1.10
N LEU A 313 -12.91 17.08 -2.06
CA LEU A 313 -14.11 17.90 -2.22
C LEU A 313 -15.19 17.51 -1.18
N PRO A 314 -15.79 18.48 -0.47
CA PRO A 314 -16.80 18.21 0.55
C PRO A 314 -18.11 17.69 -0.06
N GLY A 315 -18.80 16.81 0.67
CA GLY A 315 -20.10 16.24 0.25
C GLY A 315 -20.01 15.07 -0.74
N ILE A 316 -18.87 14.90 -1.42
CA ILE A 316 -18.72 13.89 -2.47
C ILE A 316 -18.53 12.50 -1.87
N GLY A 317 -19.36 11.55 -2.29
CA GLY A 317 -19.36 10.18 -1.75
C GLY A 317 -20.12 10.01 -0.43
N VAL A 318 -20.83 11.04 0.08
CA VAL A 318 -21.65 10.92 1.32
C VAL A 318 -22.81 9.93 1.14
N SER A 319 -23.33 9.78 -0.08
CA SER A 319 -24.34 8.80 -0.49
C SER A 319 -23.77 7.41 -0.81
N VAL A 320 -22.45 7.23 -0.84
CA VAL A 320 -21.78 6.09 -1.49
C VAL A 320 -20.95 5.29 -0.46
N PRO A 321 -20.96 3.95 -0.50
CA PRO A 321 -20.10 3.13 0.35
C PRO A 321 -18.62 3.55 0.31
N GLU A 322 -18.02 3.64 1.48
CA GLU A 322 -16.59 3.92 1.67
C GLU A 322 -15.74 2.74 1.19
N LEU A 323 -14.71 3.00 0.37
CA LEU A 323 -13.80 1.96 -0.12
C LEU A 323 -12.82 1.55 0.98
N ARG A 324 -13.26 0.65 1.87
CA ARG A 324 -12.52 0.28 3.08
C ARG A 324 -11.44 -0.78 2.81
N PRO A 325 -10.25 -0.66 3.43
CA PRO A 325 -9.27 -1.73 3.44
C PRO A 325 -9.70 -2.80 4.46
N PHE A 326 -10.06 -3.98 3.97
CA PHE A 326 -10.34 -5.16 4.81
C PHE A 326 -9.05 -5.92 5.14
N PHE A 327 -7.99 -5.66 4.37
CA PHE A 327 -6.70 -6.35 4.41
C PHE A 327 -6.89 -7.86 4.20
N TYR A 328 -6.25 -8.72 5.01
CA TYR A 328 -6.30 -10.17 4.80
C TYR A 328 -7.67 -10.78 5.16
N VAL A 329 -8.20 -11.57 4.22
CA VAL A 329 -9.45 -12.33 4.34
C VAL A 329 -9.29 -13.78 3.91
N ASN A 330 -10.06 -14.67 4.52
CA ASN A 330 -10.03 -16.12 4.27
C ASN A 330 -11.46 -16.70 4.14
N ILE A 331 -11.59 -18.02 3.99
CA ILE A 331 -12.87 -18.75 3.87
C ILE A 331 -13.86 -18.43 5.00
N ALA A 332 -13.39 -18.12 6.22
CA ALA A 332 -14.28 -17.75 7.33
C ALA A 332 -14.94 -16.37 7.15
N ASP A 333 -14.37 -15.49 6.32
CA ASP A 333 -14.91 -14.15 6.03
C ASP A 333 -16.00 -14.15 4.94
N ILE A 334 -16.25 -15.27 4.24
CA ILE A 334 -17.15 -15.34 3.07
C ILE A 334 -18.51 -14.69 3.35
N THR A 335 -19.14 -15.00 4.48
CA THR A 335 -20.45 -14.45 4.88
C THR A 335 -20.44 -12.94 5.12
N THR A 336 -19.28 -12.36 5.43
CA THR A 336 -19.10 -10.90 5.52
C THR A 336 -18.98 -10.30 4.12
N LEU A 337 -18.15 -10.91 3.25
CA LEU A 337 -17.90 -10.44 1.88
C LEU A 337 -19.16 -10.52 0.99
N GLU A 338 -20.08 -11.44 1.26
CA GLU A 338 -21.40 -11.52 0.62
C GLU A 338 -22.30 -10.31 0.93
N THR A 339 -22.08 -9.61 2.04
CA THR A 339 -22.93 -8.49 2.51
C THR A 339 -22.35 -7.10 2.27
N GLU A 340 -21.03 -6.99 2.08
CA GLU A 340 -20.33 -5.71 2.01
C GLU A 340 -20.28 -5.17 0.57
N LEU A 341 -20.88 -3.99 0.36
CA LEU A 341 -21.07 -3.40 -0.98
C LEU A 341 -19.79 -2.89 -1.63
N SER A 342 -18.77 -2.57 -0.83
CA SER A 342 -17.50 -2.02 -1.29
C SER A 342 -16.36 -2.38 -0.35
N TYR A 343 -15.27 -2.92 -0.90
CA TYR A 343 -14.07 -3.24 -0.14
C TYR A 343 -12.85 -3.38 -1.05
N VAL A 344 -11.66 -3.25 -0.46
CA VAL A 344 -10.43 -3.86 -1.00
C VAL A 344 -9.88 -4.86 0.02
N ALA A 345 -9.57 -6.08 -0.43
CA ALA A 345 -9.09 -7.17 0.42
C ALA A 345 -7.98 -7.98 -0.28
N CYS A 346 -7.23 -8.78 0.47
CA CYS A 346 -6.27 -9.74 -0.06
C CYS A 346 -6.43 -11.15 0.55
N THR A 347 -6.04 -12.20 -0.18
CA THR A 347 -6.15 -13.59 0.28
C THR A 347 -5.06 -14.49 -0.30
N THR A 348 -4.74 -15.58 0.43
CA THR A 348 -3.85 -16.66 -0.04
C THR A 348 -4.62 -17.85 -0.61
N GLU A 349 -5.95 -17.81 -0.57
CA GLU A 349 -6.78 -19.00 -0.77
C GLU A 349 -7.37 -19.02 -2.19
N LYS A 350 -6.75 -19.81 -3.08
CA LYS A 350 -7.10 -19.80 -4.52
C LYS A 350 -8.54 -20.21 -4.84
N ILE A 351 -9.27 -20.82 -3.89
CA ILE A 351 -10.72 -21.09 -3.99
C ILE A 351 -11.55 -19.83 -4.29
N PHE A 352 -11.05 -18.63 -3.95
CA PHE A 352 -11.72 -17.40 -4.30
C PHE A 352 -11.81 -17.17 -5.82
N GLU A 353 -10.88 -17.65 -6.66
CA GLU A 353 -10.96 -17.51 -8.14
C GLU A 353 -12.21 -18.20 -8.74
N GLU A 354 -12.76 -19.20 -8.04
CA GLU A 354 -13.99 -19.91 -8.41
C GLU A 354 -15.25 -19.23 -7.83
N LYS A 355 -15.15 -18.63 -6.63
CA LYS A 355 -16.24 -17.97 -5.88
C LYS A 355 -16.54 -16.55 -6.37
N LYS A 356 -16.85 -16.45 -7.66
CA LYS A 356 -16.97 -15.19 -8.42
C LYS A 356 -17.92 -14.15 -7.83
N GLU A 357 -19.03 -14.56 -7.21
CA GLU A 357 -20.02 -13.60 -6.69
C GLU A 357 -19.52 -12.75 -5.51
N LEU A 358 -18.46 -13.17 -4.81
CA LEU A 358 -17.94 -12.49 -3.61
C LEU A 358 -17.28 -11.15 -3.92
N TYR A 359 -16.74 -10.97 -5.12
CA TYR A 359 -16.06 -9.77 -5.58
C TYR A 359 -16.63 -9.30 -6.92
N ASP A 360 -16.13 -8.19 -7.44
CA ASP A 360 -16.39 -7.74 -8.81
C ASP A 360 -15.10 -7.66 -9.63
N VAL A 361 -13.95 -7.50 -8.96
CA VAL A 361 -12.61 -7.51 -9.54
C VAL A 361 -11.71 -8.48 -8.76
N TYR A 362 -11.03 -9.37 -9.48
CA TYR A 362 -10.00 -10.27 -8.95
C TYR A 362 -8.65 -9.89 -9.52
N VAL A 363 -7.63 -9.75 -8.67
CA VAL A 363 -6.27 -9.38 -9.09
C VAL A 363 -5.33 -10.53 -8.79
N ASP A 364 -4.65 -11.03 -9.83
CA ASP A 364 -3.76 -12.19 -9.76
C ASP A 364 -2.39 -11.83 -10.35
N ASN A 365 -1.40 -11.66 -9.47
CA ASN A 365 -0.17 -10.92 -9.77
C ASN A 365 -0.50 -9.51 -10.29
N GLN A 366 -0.16 -9.18 -11.54
CA GLN A 366 -0.50 -7.91 -12.21
C GLN A 366 -1.82 -7.97 -12.99
N ASN A 367 -2.43 -9.15 -13.11
CA ASN A 367 -3.60 -9.37 -13.98
C ASN A 367 -4.87 -8.96 -13.26
N VAL A 368 -5.43 -7.81 -13.63
CA VAL A 368 -6.78 -7.40 -13.22
C VAL A 368 -7.80 -8.16 -14.07
N LYS A 369 -8.67 -8.94 -13.42
CA LYS A 369 -9.72 -9.76 -14.04
C LYS A 369 -11.09 -9.34 -13.50
N THR A 370 -12.14 -9.41 -14.32
CA THR A 370 -13.54 -9.37 -13.86
C THR A 370 -14.34 -10.48 -14.55
N HIS A 371 -15.43 -10.93 -13.94
CA HIS A 371 -16.44 -11.77 -14.57
C HIS A 371 -17.73 -11.01 -14.91
N ARG A 372 -17.91 -9.79 -14.39
CA ARG A 372 -19.10 -8.96 -14.64
C ARG A 372 -19.03 -8.40 -16.06
N GLY A 373 -20.00 -8.76 -16.91
CA GLY A 373 -19.99 -8.40 -18.34
C GLY A 373 -19.88 -6.90 -18.61
N HIS A 374 -20.57 -6.06 -17.84
CA HIS A 374 -20.53 -4.60 -17.97
C HIS A 374 -19.17 -3.99 -17.55
N LEU A 375 -18.36 -4.70 -16.76
CA LEU A 375 -17.04 -4.23 -16.30
C LEU A 375 -15.89 -4.60 -17.24
N GLN A 376 -16.10 -5.54 -18.18
CA GLN A 376 -15.07 -5.95 -19.14
C GLN A 376 -14.44 -4.80 -19.94
N PRO A 377 -15.20 -3.76 -20.40
CA PRO A 377 -14.61 -2.63 -21.13
C PRO A 377 -13.57 -1.86 -20.31
N LEU A 378 -13.72 -1.78 -18.98
CA LEU A 378 -12.80 -1.04 -18.11
C LEU A 378 -11.42 -1.69 -17.99
N LEU A 379 -11.27 -2.98 -18.32
CA LEU A 379 -9.97 -3.65 -18.39
C LEU A 379 -9.09 -3.15 -19.54
N ARG A 380 -9.65 -2.41 -20.51
CA ARG A 380 -8.90 -1.94 -21.67
C ARG A 380 -8.32 -0.54 -21.43
N LEU A 381 -7.01 -0.49 -21.26
CA LEU A 381 -6.23 0.76 -21.29
C LEU A 381 -6.48 1.53 -22.59
N ASN A 382 -6.82 2.82 -22.46
CA ASN A 382 -7.01 3.74 -23.57
C ASN A 382 -5.83 4.73 -23.71
N ALA A 383 -5.89 5.64 -24.69
CA ALA A 383 -4.82 6.62 -24.92
C ALA A 383 -4.69 7.64 -23.77
N ALA A 384 -5.81 8.05 -23.18
CA ALA A 384 -5.82 8.94 -22.02
C ALA A 384 -5.21 8.27 -20.77
N ASP A 385 -5.36 6.97 -20.57
CA ASP A 385 -4.75 6.24 -19.45
C ASP A 385 -3.22 6.18 -19.55
N LYS A 386 -2.71 5.87 -20.75
CA LYS A 386 -1.27 5.91 -21.04
C LYS A 386 -0.70 7.31 -20.82
N GLU A 387 -1.44 8.34 -21.21
CA GLU A 387 -1.08 9.74 -21.01
C GLU A 387 -1.12 10.17 -19.52
N LYS A 388 -2.07 9.67 -18.72
CA LYS A 388 -2.05 9.83 -17.24
C LYS A 388 -0.78 9.20 -16.67
N TYR A 389 -0.48 7.94 -17.04
CA TYR A 389 0.66 7.19 -16.49
C TYR A 389 2.02 7.78 -16.91
N ARG A 390 2.12 8.29 -18.15
CA ARG A 390 3.29 9.05 -18.65
C ARG A 390 3.54 10.30 -17.79
N LYS A 391 2.52 11.12 -17.55
CA LYS A 391 2.62 12.32 -16.70
C LYS A 391 3.05 12.00 -15.27
N LEU A 392 2.48 10.95 -14.68
CA LEU A 392 2.84 10.48 -13.35
C LEU A 392 4.31 10.05 -13.28
N SER A 393 4.78 9.34 -14.31
CA SER A 393 6.19 8.92 -14.44
C SER A 393 7.14 10.10 -14.64
N GLU A 394 6.73 11.11 -15.41
CA GLU A 394 7.50 12.34 -15.65
C GLU A 394 7.60 13.22 -14.40
N GLN A 395 6.50 13.38 -13.65
CA GLN A 395 6.52 14.07 -12.36
C GLN A 395 7.42 13.34 -11.35
N ARG A 396 7.35 12.00 -11.29
CA ARG A 396 8.23 11.18 -10.43
C ARG A 396 9.70 11.39 -10.78
N GLN A 397 10.05 11.35 -12.05
CA GLN A 397 11.43 11.56 -12.52
C GLN A 397 11.93 12.98 -12.21
N MET A 398 11.05 13.98 -12.24
CA MET A 398 11.35 15.37 -11.90
C MET A 398 11.59 15.54 -10.39
N LEU A 399 10.78 14.89 -9.55
CA LEU A 399 10.96 14.86 -8.09
C LEU A 399 12.32 14.25 -7.71
N LEU A 400 12.64 13.07 -8.24
CA LEU A 400 13.92 12.39 -8.00
C LEU A 400 15.11 13.28 -8.41
N TYR A 401 15.01 13.96 -9.56
CA TYR A 401 16.04 14.89 -10.02
C TYR A 401 16.22 16.09 -9.06
N SER A 402 15.13 16.70 -8.56
CA SER A 402 15.23 17.78 -7.55
C SER A 402 15.83 17.32 -6.22
N GLN A 403 15.52 16.10 -5.76
CA GLN A 403 16.13 15.52 -4.56
C GLN A 403 17.64 15.28 -4.73
N GLU A 404 18.08 14.84 -5.92
CA GLU A 404 19.51 14.64 -6.25
C GLU A 404 20.30 15.94 -6.39
N VAL A 405 19.68 17.02 -6.91
CA VAL A 405 20.36 18.27 -7.25
C VAL A 405 20.29 19.32 -6.14
N ASP A 406 19.09 19.60 -5.63
CA ASP A 406 18.84 20.67 -4.66
C ASP A 406 18.98 20.18 -3.20
N GLY A 407 18.96 18.85 -2.99
CA GLY A 407 19.06 18.23 -1.67
C GLY A 407 17.82 18.41 -0.78
N ASP A 408 16.70 18.86 -1.37
CA ASP A 408 15.45 19.11 -0.64
C ASP A 408 14.67 17.80 -0.41
N CYS A 409 14.83 17.24 0.79
CA CYS A 409 14.16 16.01 1.22
C CYS A 409 12.73 16.24 1.77
N THR A 410 12.11 17.41 1.57
CA THR A 410 10.78 17.71 2.16
C THR A 410 9.60 17.03 1.47
N THR A 411 9.74 16.60 0.22
CA THR A 411 8.66 15.99 -0.58
C THR A 411 8.96 14.54 -0.90
N ASN A 412 8.06 13.61 -0.54
CA ASN A 412 8.22 12.17 -0.76
C ASN A 412 7.50 11.70 -2.05
N GLU A 413 7.93 10.56 -2.61
CA GLU A 413 7.25 9.94 -3.78
C GLU A 413 5.79 9.60 -3.46
N GLU A 414 5.52 9.12 -2.24
CA GLU A 414 4.19 8.71 -1.79
C GLU A 414 3.18 9.87 -1.83
N ASP A 415 3.58 11.05 -1.37
CA ASP A 415 2.76 12.25 -1.39
C ASP A 415 2.45 12.67 -2.83
N LEU A 416 3.47 12.64 -3.72
CA LEU A 416 3.27 12.92 -5.14
C LEU A 416 2.22 11.98 -5.76
N PHE A 417 2.32 10.67 -5.52
CA PHE A 417 1.36 9.70 -6.06
C PHE A 417 -0.06 9.91 -5.49
N ILE A 418 -0.20 10.12 -4.18
CA ILE A 418 -1.50 10.33 -3.53
C ILE A 418 -2.14 11.65 -4.02
N LEU A 419 -1.36 12.73 -4.13
CA LEU A 419 -1.82 14.02 -4.64
C LEU A 419 -2.23 13.93 -6.11
N PHE A 420 -1.49 13.20 -6.96
CA PHE A 420 -1.81 13.02 -8.38
C PHE A 420 -3.18 12.35 -8.58
N PHE A 421 -3.44 11.21 -7.91
CA PHE A 421 -4.75 10.56 -8.02
C PHE A 421 -5.86 11.39 -7.39
N MET A 422 -5.60 12.08 -6.27
CA MET A 422 -6.58 12.98 -5.67
C MET A 422 -6.91 14.19 -6.57
N GLU A 423 -5.94 14.75 -7.29
CA GLU A 423 -6.17 15.82 -8.28
C GLU A 423 -7.02 15.31 -9.45
N LEU A 424 -6.70 14.12 -10.01
CA LEU A 424 -7.53 13.49 -11.06
C LEU A 424 -8.98 13.29 -10.58
N ASN A 425 -9.17 12.74 -9.38
CA ASN A 425 -10.49 12.48 -8.82
C ASN A 425 -11.27 13.79 -8.58
N ASN A 426 -10.65 14.76 -7.92
CA ASN A 426 -11.23 16.08 -7.69
C ASN A 426 -11.62 16.75 -9.03
N ARG A 427 -10.76 16.66 -10.05
CA ARG A 427 -11.01 17.25 -11.38
C ARG A 427 -12.19 16.62 -12.10
N ILE A 428 -12.36 15.30 -11.99
CA ILE A 428 -13.56 14.60 -12.49
C ILE A 428 -14.79 15.12 -11.74
N PHE A 429 -14.80 15.00 -10.41
CA PHE A 429 -16.00 15.31 -9.63
C PHE A 429 -16.38 16.80 -9.60
N GLN A 430 -15.42 17.73 -9.66
CA GLN A 430 -15.70 19.16 -9.82
C GLN A 430 -16.42 19.40 -11.15
N THR A 431 -15.89 18.89 -12.26
CA THR A 431 -16.52 19.02 -13.59
C THR A 431 -17.95 18.47 -13.60
N LEU A 432 -18.18 17.31 -12.98
CA LEU A 432 -19.51 16.71 -12.87
C LEU A 432 -20.46 17.52 -11.96
N SER A 433 -19.96 18.05 -10.84
CA SER A 433 -20.75 18.88 -9.93
C SER A 433 -21.13 20.23 -10.54
N ASP A 434 -20.22 20.85 -11.31
CA ASP A 434 -20.47 22.12 -12.00
C ASP A 434 -21.53 21.95 -13.10
N LEU A 435 -21.54 20.80 -13.79
CA LEU A 435 -22.54 20.46 -14.80
C LEU A 435 -23.91 20.13 -14.19
N ALA A 436 -23.97 19.36 -13.11
CA ALA A 436 -25.20 19.06 -12.39
C ALA A 436 -25.85 20.33 -11.77
N GLY A 437 -25.05 21.35 -11.47
CA GLY A 437 -25.53 22.67 -11.04
C GLY A 437 -25.86 23.65 -12.18
N SER A 438 -25.72 23.24 -13.44
CA SER A 438 -25.90 24.12 -14.61
C SER A 438 -27.33 24.11 -15.16
N THR A 439 -27.62 25.03 -16.09
CA THR A 439 -28.93 25.09 -16.79
C THR A 439 -29.09 24.04 -17.90
N ASP A 440 -28.01 23.36 -18.28
CA ASP A 440 -27.99 22.30 -19.30
C ASP A 440 -27.00 21.22 -18.85
N PRO A 441 -27.44 20.24 -18.03
CA PRO A 441 -26.58 19.23 -17.42
C PRO A 441 -26.19 18.14 -18.45
N THR A 442 -25.53 18.55 -19.53
CA THR A 442 -25.18 17.72 -20.69
C THR A 442 -23.67 17.49 -20.75
N LEU A 443 -23.23 16.23 -20.63
CA LEU A 443 -21.81 15.87 -20.68
C LEU A 443 -21.33 15.76 -22.13
N THR A 444 -20.56 16.74 -22.58
CA THR A 444 -19.97 16.79 -23.92
C THR A 444 -18.62 16.07 -23.98
N ALA A 445 -18.19 15.69 -25.18
CA ALA A 445 -16.84 15.16 -25.40
C ALA A 445 -15.72 16.14 -25.01
N GLU A 446 -16.00 17.45 -24.92
CA GLU A 446 -15.07 18.44 -24.38
C GLU A 446 -14.98 18.38 -22.85
N HIS A 447 -16.10 18.24 -22.15
CA HIS A 447 -16.11 18.03 -20.70
C HIS A 447 -15.36 16.73 -20.32
N VAL A 448 -15.52 15.65 -21.09
CA VAL A 448 -14.78 14.39 -20.86
C VAL A 448 -13.27 14.56 -21.08
N ARG A 449 -12.85 15.26 -22.14
CA ARG A 449 -11.43 15.63 -22.34
C ARG A 449 -10.91 16.56 -21.25
N ALA A 450 -11.73 17.50 -20.77
CA ALA A 450 -11.39 18.41 -19.67
C ALA A 450 -11.17 17.66 -18.34
N MET A 451 -11.86 16.55 -18.11
CA MET A 451 -11.61 15.63 -16.99
C MET A 451 -10.36 14.75 -17.14
N GLY A 452 -9.68 14.75 -18.31
CA GLY A 452 -8.53 13.88 -18.58
C GLY A 452 -8.90 12.44 -18.97
N LEU A 453 -10.13 12.23 -19.44
CA LEU A 453 -10.70 10.95 -19.85
C LEU A 453 -10.89 10.88 -21.37
N ASP A 454 -11.02 9.66 -21.91
CA ASP A 454 -11.28 9.42 -23.33
C ASP A 454 -12.81 9.43 -23.61
N PRO A 455 -13.35 10.32 -24.48
CA PRO A 455 -14.79 10.42 -24.75
C PRO A 455 -15.48 9.14 -25.23
N GLN A 456 -14.73 8.18 -25.79
CA GLN A 456 -15.25 6.90 -26.26
C GLN A 456 -14.74 5.75 -25.39
N GLY A 457 -13.45 5.75 -25.03
CA GLY A 457 -12.82 4.71 -24.22
C GLY A 457 -13.24 4.69 -22.76
N ASP A 458 -13.57 5.84 -22.16
CA ASP A 458 -14.04 5.95 -20.77
C ASP A 458 -15.56 6.11 -20.65
N ARG A 459 -16.31 5.91 -21.75
CA ARG A 459 -17.78 6.09 -21.78
C ARG A 459 -18.51 5.19 -20.77
N SER A 460 -18.14 3.91 -20.66
CA SER A 460 -18.75 2.99 -19.68
C SER A 460 -18.35 3.37 -18.25
N PHE A 461 -17.08 3.71 -18.01
CA PHE A 461 -16.60 4.19 -16.72
C PHE A 461 -17.37 5.41 -16.23
N LEU A 462 -17.68 6.37 -17.11
CA LEU A 462 -18.49 7.54 -16.77
C LEU A 462 -19.95 7.20 -16.47
N MET A 463 -20.58 6.28 -17.22
CA MET A 463 -21.95 5.83 -16.91
C MET A 463 -22.01 5.15 -15.53
N ASP A 464 -21.12 4.18 -15.28
CA ASP A 464 -20.99 3.53 -13.96
C ASP A 464 -20.72 4.57 -12.84
N LEU A 465 -19.94 5.62 -13.10
CA LEU A 465 -19.59 6.64 -12.10
C LEU A 465 -20.77 7.55 -11.78
N LEU A 466 -21.53 7.98 -12.78
CA LEU A 466 -22.76 8.77 -12.60
C LEU A 466 -23.81 7.97 -11.81
N GLU A 467 -23.97 6.67 -12.11
CA GLU A 467 -24.87 5.77 -11.38
C GLU A 467 -24.44 5.58 -9.92
N VAL A 468 -23.17 5.20 -9.69
CA VAL A 468 -22.64 4.92 -8.33
C VAL A 468 -22.69 6.15 -7.42
N TYR A 469 -22.51 7.35 -7.96
CA TYR A 469 -22.52 8.59 -7.17
C TYR A 469 -23.88 9.33 -7.18
N GLY A 470 -24.86 8.89 -7.96
CA GLY A 470 -26.18 9.52 -8.06
C GLY A 470 -26.15 10.92 -8.68
N ILE A 471 -25.30 11.13 -9.69
CA ILE A 471 -25.08 12.43 -10.33
C ILE A 471 -25.99 12.55 -11.57
N ASP A 472 -26.94 13.49 -11.53
CA ASP A 472 -27.89 13.74 -12.61
C ASP A 472 -27.26 14.60 -13.73
N VAL A 473 -26.64 13.94 -14.71
CA VAL A 473 -26.04 14.53 -15.91
C VAL A 473 -26.31 13.64 -17.12
N MET A 474 -26.88 14.20 -18.19
CA MET A 474 -27.14 13.49 -19.44
C MET A 474 -25.87 13.34 -20.28
N LEU A 475 -25.41 12.10 -20.47
CA LEU A 475 -24.21 11.82 -21.28
C LEU A 475 -24.57 11.65 -22.76
N VAL A 476 -24.17 12.62 -23.60
CA VAL A 476 -24.52 12.67 -25.02
C VAL A 476 -24.17 11.35 -25.71
N VAL A 477 -25.15 10.74 -26.37
CA VAL A 477 -24.89 9.68 -27.34
C VAL A 477 -24.50 10.35 -28.64
N ASP A 478 -23.19 10.49 -28.88
CA ASP A 478 -22.64 10.71 -30.23
C ASP A 478 -22.95 9.46 -31.05
N ASN A 479 -24.20 9.37 -31.50
CA ASN A 479 -24.72 8.26 -32.27
C ASN A 479 -24.03 8.33 -33.64
N PRO A 480 -23.17 7.37 -34.04
CA PRO A 480 -22.59 7.39 -35.37
C PRO A 480 -23.74 7.24 -36.36
N CYS A 481 -24.06 8.33 -37.06
CA CYS A 481 -25.20 8.38 -37.97
C CYS A 481 -25.16 7.18 -38.93
N CYS A 482 -26.29 6.51 -39.11
CA CYS A 482 -26.42 5.51 -40.16
C CYS A 482 -26.05 6.15 -41.52
N PRO A 483 -25.31 5.42 -42.38
CA PRO A 483 -24.80 5.94 -43.65
C PRO A 483 -25.89 6.20 -44.69
#